data_AF-A0A4R4VH88-F1
#
_entry.id   AF-A0A4R4VH88-F1
#
_cell.length_a   1.000
_cell.length_b   1.000
_cell.length_c   1.000
_cell.angle_alpha   90.00
_cell.angle_beta   90.00
_cell.angle_gamma   90.00
#
_symmetry.space_group_name_H-M   'P 1'
#
loop_
_entity.id
_entity.type
_entity.pdbx_description
1 polymer ?
#
loop_
_entity_poly.entity_id
_entity_poly.type
_entity_poly.pdbx_seq_one_letter_code
_entity_poly.pdbx_strand_id
1 'polypeptide(L)'
;MATSDAKPDTTAARQTTTAQRRSSGRLPEPDPAEGEELQPSPKEAAEKYISRSFYLPANLVERVRACVRGAQARAYGTLQEDEVPESIAQLVTVALERECQRLEDTFNEGKPFPRVFKKLRPGPRGEGAERGAAKRRGRQPASFPEDDI
;
A
#
# COMPACT_ATOMS: atom_id res chain seq x y z
N MET A 1 -19.00 -15.50 60.55
CA MET A 1 -17.97 -15.54 61.60
C MET A 1 -16.62 -15.65 60.92
N ALA A 2 -15.69 -14.81 61.35
CA ALA A 2 -14.39 -14.53 60.73
C ALA A 2 -13.42 -15.70 60.78
N THR A 3 -12.49 -15.76 59.82
CA THR A 3 -11.06 -15.59 60.11
C THR A 3 -10.32 -15.08 58.87
N SER A 4 -9.69 -13.92 59.04
CA SER A 4 -8.56 -13.41 58.28
C SER A 4 -7.32 -14.26 58.53
N ASP A 5 -6.45 -14.41 57.54
CA ASP A 5 -5.02 -14.50 57.86
C ASP A 5 -4.16 -13.88 56.76
N ALA A 6 -3.24 -13.04 57.23
CA ALA A 6 -2.37 -12.17 56.47
C ALA A 6 -1.06 -12.89 56.13
N LYS A 7 -0.39 -12.43 55.07
CA LYS A 7 1.07 -12.60 54.92
C LYS A 7 1.73 -11.24 54.74
N PRO A 8 2.84 -10.96 55.44
CA PRO A 8 3.41 -9.61 55.57
C PRO A 8 4.43 -9.26 54.47
N ASP A 9 4.48 -7.96 54.18
CA ASP A 9 5.61 -7.23 53.59
C ASP A 9 6.88 -7.35 54.42
N THR A 10 8.06 -7.35 53.80
CA THR A 10 9.34 -6.84 54.31
C THR A 10 10.34 -6.80 53.13
N THR A 11 10.63 -5.66 52.49
CA THR A 11 11.59 -4.58 52.87
C THR A 11 12.91 -4.67 52.10
N ALA A 12 13.05 -3.70 51.18
CA ALA A 12 14.15 -2.77 50.99
C ALA A 12 15.55 -3.20 50.53
N ALA A 13 16.09 -2.24 49.76
CA ALA A 13 17.45 -1.73 49.76
C ALA A 13 18.50 -2.47 48.91
N ARG A 14 18.92 -1.81 47.82
CA ARG A 14 20.12 -0.96 47.87
C ARG A 14 20.34 -0.21 46.56
N GLN A 15 20.40 1.11 46.69
CA GLN A 15 21.16 1.97 45.80
C GLN A 15 22.65 1.69 46.04
N THR A 16 23.46 1.64 44.98
CA THR A 16 24.87 2.07 45.05
C THR A 16 25.30 2.66 43.71
N THR A 17 25.46 3.97 43.79
CA THR A 17 26.24 4.88 42.97
C THR A 17 27.66 4.37 42.73
N THR A 18 28.22 4.57 41.54
CA THR A 18 29.67 4.80 41.36
C THR A 18 29.87 5.74 40.18
N ALA A 19 30.03 7.02 40.50
CA ALA A 19 30.84 7.93 39.71
C ALA A 19 32.29 7.77 40.19
N GLN A 20 33.29 7.66 39.31
CA GLN A 20 34.50 8.49 39.32
C GLN A 20 35.49 8.10 38.19
N ARG A 21 35.58 8.96 37.17
CA ARG A 21 36.78 9.73 36.76
C ARG A 21 38.13 8.97 36.66
N ARG A 22 38.75 8.99 35.46
CA ARG A 22 40.02 9.71 35.20
C ARG A 22 40.56 9.54 33.76
N SER A 23 40.72 10.70 33.12
CA SER A 23 41.89 11.16 32.34
C SER A 23 42.37 10.45 31.07
N SER A 24 42.54 11.32 30.07
CA SER A 24 43.70 11.49 29.18
C SER A 24 43.53 10.98 27.74
N GLY A 25 43.74 11.89 26.79
CA GLY A 25 43.85 11.58 25.37
C GLY A 25 43.08 12.54 24.48
N ARG A 26 43.55 13.77 24.34
CA ARG A 26 43.14 14.68 23.26
C ARG A 26 43.78 14.20 21.96
N LEU A 27 42.96 13.73 21.03
CA LEU A 27 43.27 13.58 19.60
C LEU A 27 42.04 14.08 18.80
N PRO A 28 42.25 14.56 17.56
CA PRO A 28 41.46 15.65 16.98
C PRO A 28 40.07 15.23 16.51
N GLU A 29 39.15 16.19 16.56
CA GLU A 29 37.79 16.09 16.00
C GLU A 29 37.88 15.81 14.49
N PRO A 30 37.18 14.79 13.96
CA PRO A 30 36.98 14.67 12.53
C PRO A 30 35.95 15.72 12.05
N ASP A 31 36.35 16.52 11.07
CA ASP A 31 35.45 17.41 10.33
C ASP A 31 34.26 16.63 9.73
N PRO A 32 33.04 17.22 9.69
CA PRO A 32 31.83 16.56 9.23
C PRO A 32 31.69 16.72 7.71
N ALA A 33 32.24 15.77 6.97
CA ALA A 33 31.95 15.54 5.56
C ALA A 33 31.97 14.02 5.39
N GLU A 34 30.95 13.32 4.90
CA GLU A 34 29.89 13.64 3.98
C GLU A 34 28.70 12.72 4.34
N GLY A 35 27.49 13.11 3.94
CA GLY A 35 26.23 12.49 4.36
C GLY A 35 26.22 10.97 4.31
N GLU A 36 26.20 10.36 5.49
CA GLU A 36 25.54 9.08 5.69
C GLU A 36 24.05 9.38 5.40
N GLU A 37 23.63 9.19 4.14
CA GLU A 37 22.22 9.10 3.81
C GLU A 37 21.68 7.95 4.67
N LEU A 38 21.09 8.34 5.80
CA LEU A 38 20.30 7.48 6.65
C LEU A 38 19.24 6.88 5.73
N GLN A 39 19.51 5.69 5.20
CA GLN A 39 18.52 4.95 4.44
C GLN A 39 17.32 4.89 5.36
N PRO A 40 16.17 5.50 4.99
CA PRO A 40 15.05 5.59 5.89
C PRO A 40 14.71 4.17 6.30
N SER A 41 14.74 3.92 7.60
CA SER A 41 14.28 2.67 8.18
C SER A 41 12.93 2.33 7.55
N PRO A 42 12.60 1.07 7.22
CA PRO A 42 11.31 0.70 6.63
C PRO A 42 10.09 1.21 7.42
N LYS A 43 10.30 1.62 8.67
CA LYS A 43 9.29 2.26 9.53
C LYS A 43 9.06 3.76 9.28
N GLU A 44 10.03 4.48 8.71
CA GLU A 44 9.95 5.93 8.45
C GLU A 44 9.34 6.26 7.08
N ALA A 45 9.39 5.32 6.14
CA ALA A 45 8.62 5.36 4.89
C ALA A 45 7.22 4.73 5.03
N ALA A 46 6.66 4.71 6.24
CA ALA A 46 5.25 4.35 6.42
C ALA A 46 4.39 5.47 5.82
N GLU A 47 4.22 5.43 4.50
CA GLU A 47 3.16 6.14 3.81
C GLU A 47 1.88 5.95 4.64
N LYS A 48 1.19 7.05 4.93
CA LYS A 48 0.02 7.03 5.78
C LYS A 48 -1.09 6.27 5.05
N TYR A 49 -1.14 4.95 5.23
CA TYR A 49 -2.15 4.09 4.64
C TYR A 49 -3.53 4.50 5.14
N ILE A 50 -4.46 4.68 4.20
CA ILE A 50 -5.86 4.97 4.51
C ILE A 50 -6.67 3.70 4.26
N SER A 51 -7.30 3.17 5.30
CA SER A 51 -8.19 2.01 5.16
C SER A 51 -9.44 2.39 4.35
N ARG A 52 -9.73 1.62 3.30
CA ARG A 52 -10.90 1.74 2.43
C ARG A 52 -11.42 0.33 2.10
N SER A 53 -12.74 0.20 2.03
CA SER A 53 -13.41 -1.07 1.70
C SER A 53 -14.12 -0.96 0.36
N PHE A 54 -14.00 -2.00 -0.47
CA PHE A 54 -14.66 -2.13 -1.76
C PHE A 54 -15.48 -3.42 -1.79
N TYR A 55 -16.57 -3.41 -2.55
CA TYR A 55 -17.33 -4.63 -2.84
C TYR A 55 -16.72 -5.31 -4.07
N LEU A 56 -16.34 -6.58 -3.91
CA LEU A 56 -15.80 -7.41 -4.98
C LEU A 56 -16.66 -8.67 -5.14
N PRO A 57 -16.76 -9.24 -6.35
CA PRO A 57 -17.36 -10.56 -6.55
C PRO A 57 -16.66 -11.61 -5.65
N ALA A 58 -17.44 -12.46 -4.99
CA ALA A 58 -16.91 -13.45 -4.03
C ALA A 58 -15.86 -14.37 -4.67
N ASN A 59 -16.13 -14.86 -5.89
CA ASN A 59 -15.20 -15.69 -6.65
C ASN A 59 -13.87 -14.98 -6.97
N LEU A 60 -13.89 -13.65 -7.15
CA LEU A 60 -12.66 -12.88 -7.35
C LEU A 60 -11.84 -12.83 -6.06
N VAL A 61 -12.48 -12.61 -4.91
CA VAL A 61 -11.80 -12.60 -3.61
C VAL A 61 -11.13 -13.94 -3.32
N GLU A 62 -11.82 -15.04 -3.58
CA GLU A 62 -11.28 -16.39 -3.43
C GLU A 62 -10.07 -16.62 -4.35
N ARG A 63 -10.17 -16.21 -5.60
CA ARG A 63 -9.07 -16.32 -6.57
C ARG A 63 -7.86 -15.48 -6.17
N VAL A 64 -8.07 -14.27 -5.66
CA VAL A 64 -6.99 -13.40 -5.16
C VAL A 64 -6.26 -14.06 -3.99
N ARG A 65 -7.00 -14.59 -3.02
CA ARG A 65 -6.42 -15.33 -1.87
C ARG A 65 -5.60 -16.53 -2.34
N ALA A 66 -6.14 -17.32 -3.26
CA ALA A 66 -5.45 -18.48 -3.83
C ALA A 66 -4.19 -18.07 -4.60
N CYS A 67 -4.23 -16.96 -5.35
CA CYS A 67 -3.11 -16.45 -6.11
C CYS A 67 -1.96 -16.00 -5.22
N VAL A 68 -2.22 -15.20 -4.18
CA VAL A 68 -1.19 -14.75 -3.23
C VAL A 68 -0.55 -15.95 -2.55
N ARG A 69 -1.38 -16.85 -1.99
CA ARG A 69 -0.89 -18.06 -1.32
C ARG A 69 -0.07 -18.93 -2.27
N GLY A 70 -0.55 -19.14 -3.49
CA GLY A 70 0.11 -19.99 -4.50
C GLY A 70 1.40 -19.38 -5.04
N ALA A 71 1.47 -18.05 -5.16
CA ALA A 71 2.69 -17.35 -5.55
C ALA A 71 3.75 -17.44 -4.43
N GLN A 72 3.37 -17.14 -3.18
CA GLN A 72 4.26 -17.21 -2.02
C GLN A 72 4.83 -18.61 -1.84
N ALA A 73 3.99 -19.64 -1.92
CA ALA A 73 4.42 -21.02 -1.77
C ALA A 73 5.41 -21.48 -2.86
N ARG A 74 5.39 -20.86 -4.04
CA ARG A 74 6.27 -21.22 -5.16
C ARG A 74 7.55 -20.39 -5.22
N ALA A 75 7.48 -19.14 -4.77
CA ALA A 75 8.62 -18.23 -4.80
C ALA A 75 9.53 -18.38 -3.57
N TYR A 76 9.05 -19.00 -2.49
CA TYR A 76 9.85 -19.21 -1.28
C TYR A 76 11.16 -19.95 -1.59
N GLY A 77 12.29 -19.36 -1.19
CA GLY A 77 13.63 -19.91 -1.44
C GLY A 77 14.11 -19.75 -2.90
N THR A 78 13.43 -18.94 -3.70
CA THR A 78 13.82 -18.60 -5.07
C THR A 78 14.26 -17.13 -5.16
N LEU A 79 14.92 -16.75 -6.26
CA LEU A 79 15.28 -15.34 -6.50
C LEU A 79 14.04 -14.43 -6.68
N GLN A 80 12.87 -15.01 -6.90
CA GLN A 80 11.62 -14.31 -7.10
C GLN A 80 10.85 -14.06 -5.79
N GLU A 81 11.41 -14.44 -4.63
CA GLU A 81 10.74 -14.28 -3.34
C GLU A 81 10.37 -12.81 -3.08
N ASP A 82 11.29 -11.89 -3.39
CA ASP A 82 11.10 -10.43 -3.21
C ASP A 82 10.10 -9.82 -4.21
N GLU A 83 9.78 -10.51 -5.31
CA GLU A 83 8.82 -10.05 -6.32
C GLU A 83 7.38 -10.43 -5.99
N VAL A 84 7.18 -11.35 -5.05
CA VAL A 84 5.85 -11.84 -4.69
C VAL A 84 5.23 -10.97 -3.60
N PRO A 85 3.95 -10.56 -3.75
CA PRO A 85 3.27 -9.82 -2.69
C PRO A 85 3.21 -10.62 -1.38
N GLU A 86 3.62 -10.00 -0.27
CA GLU A 86 3.52 -10.52 1.09
C GLU A 86 2.08 -10.58 1.60
N SER A 87 1.20 -9.73 1.03
CA SER A 87 -0.20 -9.65 1.44
C SER A 87 -1.16 -9.33 0.30
N ILE A 88 -2.46 -9.58 0.54
CA ILE A 88 -3.52 -9.15 -0.38
C ILE A 88 -3.53 -7.64 -0.54
N ALA A 89 -3.24 -6.88 0.53
CA ALA A 89 -3.18 -5.43 0.46
C ALA A 89 -2.09 -4.97 -0.49
N GLN A 90 -0.88 -5.54 -0.39
CA GLN A 90 0.23 -5.23 -1.30
C GLN A 90 -0.10 -5.61 -2.75
N LEU A 91 -0.69 -6.79 -2.99
CA LEU A 91 -1.15 -7.18 -4.33
C LEU A 91 -2.16 -6.16 -4.89
N VAL A 92 -3.12 -5.72 -4.08
CA VAL A 92 -4.13 -4.73 -4.49
C VAL A 92 -3.48 -3.37 -4.75
N THR A 93 -2.54 -2.93 -3.92
CA THR A 93 -1.79 -1.68 -4.15
C THR A 93 -1.08 -1.71 -5.49
N VAL A 94 -0.25 -2.74 -5.74
CA VAL A 94 0.49 -2.88 -7.00
C VAL A 94 -0.46 -2.99 -8.20
N ALA A 95 -1.57 -3.71 -8.07
CA ALA A 95 -2.56 -3.83 -9.14
C ALA A 95 -3.23 -2.50 -9.46
N LEU A 96 -3.58 -1.71 -8.44
CA LEU A 96 -4.19 -0.39 -8.61
C LEU A 96 -3.20 0.61 -9.19
N GLU A 97 -1.95 0.62 -8.75
CA GLU A 97 -0.89 1.47 -9.30
C GLU A 97 -0.67 1.18 -10.79
N ARG A 98 -0.53 -0.09 -11.15
CA ARG A 98 -0.38 -0.50 -12.55
C ARG A 98 -1.56 -0.10 -13.42
N GLU A 99 -2.78 -0.24 -12.91
CA GLU A 99 -3.97 0.15 -13.67
C GLU A 99 -4.10 1.68 -13.78
N CYS A 100 -3.78 2.43 -12.72
CA CYS A 100 -3.71 3.89 -12.78
C CYS A 100 -2.69 4.34 -13.82
N GLN A 101 -1.47 3.80 -13.79
CA GLN A 101 -0.42 4.10 -14.76
C GLN A 101 -0.89 3.78 -16.19
N ARG A 102 -1.50 2.60 -16.41
CA ARG A 102 -2.03 2.22 -17.71
C ARG A 102 -3.07 3.22 -18.21
N LEU A 103 -3.96 3.70 -17.35
CA LEU A 103 -4.97 4.71 -17.70
C LEU A 103 -4.34 6.07 -17.99
N GLU A 104 -3.33 6.47 -17.25
CA GLU A 104 -2.57 7.71 -17.45
C GLU A 104 -1.80 7.69 -18.77
N ASP A 105 -1.15 6.57 -19.10
CA ASP A 105 -0.49 6.34 -20.38
C ASP A 105 -1.49 6.38 -21.55
N THR A 106 -2.63 5.71 -21.37
CA THR A 106 -3.64 5.58 -22.45
C THR A 106 -4.40 6.88 -22.70
N PHE A 107 -4.71 7.64 -21.65
CA PHE A 107 -5.68 8.74 -21.72
C PHE A 107 -5.14 10.11 -21.28
N ASN A 108 -3.91 10.19 -20.76
CA ASN A 108 -3.34 11.43 -20.25
C ASN A 108 -1.84 11.59 -20.60
N GLU A 109 -1.39 11.01 -21.71
CA GLU A 109 0.00 11.15 -22.21
C GLU A 109 1.07 10.71 -21.18
N GLY A 110 0.72 9.73 -20.33
CA GLY A 110 1.59 9.27 -19.24
C GLY A 110 1.73 10.25 -18.08
N LYS A 111 0.95 11.34 -18.07
CA LYS A 111 0.91 12.30 -16.96
C LYS A 111 -0.13 11.85 -15.92
N PRO A 112 0.08 12.15 -14.63
CA PRO A 112 -0.92 11.86 -13.61
C PRO A 112 -2.23 12.64 -13.80
N PHE A 113 -3.36 12.03 -13.46
CA PHE A 113 -4.65 12.74 -13.47
C PHE A 113 -4.74 13.78 -12.33
N PRO A 114 -5.46 14.91 -12.51
CA PRO A 114 -5.70 15.87 -11.44
C PRO A 114 -6.43 15.24 -10.24
N ARG A 115 -5.96 15.53 -9.02
CA ARG A 115 -6.58 15.06 -7.78
C ARG A 115 -8.02 15.55 -7.67
N VAL A 116 -8.94 14.64 -7.35
CA VAL A 116 -10.37 14.96 -7.17
C VAL A 116 -10.71 14.96 -5.68
N PHE A 117 -11.09 16.13 -5.16
CA PHE A 117 -11.48 16.28 -3.74
C PHE A 117 -12.99 16.05 -3.49
N LYS A 118 -13.78 15.92 -4.55
CA LYS A 118 -15.23 15.65 -4.49
C LYS A 118 -15.51 14.17 -4.75
N LYS A 119 -16.61 13.64 -4.21
CA LYS A 119 -17.02 12.24 -4.48
C LYS A 119 -17.13 11.99 -5.98
N LEU A 120 -16.52 10.90 -6.45
CA LEU A 120 -16.69 10.39 -7.82
C LEU A 120 -18.16 10.01 -8.02
N ARG A 121 -18.82 10.63 -8.99
CA ARG A 121 -20.16 10.22 -9.42
C ARG A 121 -20.02 9.11 -10.46
N PRO A 122 -20.87 8.09 -10.44
CA PRO A 122 -20.93 7.11 -11.52
C PRO A 122 -21.24 7.78 -12.86
N GLY A 123 -20.60 7.32 -13.92
CA GLY A 123 -20.88 7.75 -15.29
C GLY A 123 -20.03 8.92 -15.80
N PRO A 124 -20.01 9.11 -17.14
CA PRO A 124 -19.24 10.19 -17.75
C PRO A 124 -19.79 11.57 -17.33
N ARG A 125 -18.89 12.55 -17.15
CA ARG A 125 -19.29 13.96 -17.05
C ARG A 125 -20.00 14.39 -18.34
N GLY A 126 -20.80 15.47 -18.30
CA GLY A 126 -21.65 15.91 -19.43
C GLY A 126 -20.98 15.84 -20.81
N GLU A 127 -19.78 16.39 -20.93
CA GLU A 127 -19.01 16.37 -22.18
C GLU A 127 -18.56 14.95 -22.64
N GLY A 128 -18.25 14.06 -21.70
CA GLY A 128 -17.97 12.66 -21.98
C GLY A 128 -19.23 11.85 -22.32
N ALA A 129 -20.38 12.25 -21.76
CA ALA A 129 -21.67 11.63 -22.03
C ALA A 129 -22.12 11.96 -23.46
N GLU A 130 -21.97 13.22 -23.89
CA GLU A 130 -22.24 13.68 -25.25
C GLU A 130 -21.33 13.01 -26.27
N ARG A 131 -20.01 12.98 -26.02
CA ARG A 131 -19.05 12.26 -26.87
C ARG A 131 -19.38 10.76 -26.98
N GLY A 132 -19.75 10.14 -25.86
CA GLY A 132 -20.19 8.74 -25.84
C GLY A 132 -21.50 8.51 -26.60
N ALA A 133 -22.45 9.44 -26.51
CA ALA A 133 -23.71 9.38 -27.24
C ALA A 133 -23.50 9.56 -28.74
N ALA A 134 -22.65 10.52 -29.15
CA ALA A 134 -22.28 10.73 -30.54
C ALA A 134 -21.61 9.48 -31.15
N LYS A 135 -20.69 8.83 -30.42
CA LYS A 135 -20.04 7.59 -30.85
C LYS A 135 -21.05 6.44 -31.04
N ARG A 136 -22.08 6.34 -30.19
CA ARG A 136 -23.15 5.33 -30.35
C ARG A 136 -24.07 5.65 -31.53
N ARG A 137 -24.38 6.91 -31.77
CA ARG A 137 -25.19 7.36 -32.92
C ARG A 137 -24.48 7.14 -34.26
N GLY A 138 -23.16 7.31 -34.30
CA GLY A 138 -22.34 7.05 -35.50
C GLY A 138 -22.11 5.56 -35.79
N ARG A 139 -22.41 4.66 -34.84
CA ARG A 139 -22.38 3.21 -35.05
C ARG A 139 -23.75 2.77 -35.54
N GLN A 140 -24.08 3.03 -36.82
CA GLN A 140 -25.26 2.39 -37.41
C GLN A 140 -25.08 0.87 -37.34
N PRO A 141 -26.10 0.11 -36.90
CA PRO A 141 -26.09 -1.33 -37.13
C PRO A 141 -26.06 -1.54 -38.64
N ALA A 142 -25.19 -2.43 -39.11
CA ALA A 142 -25.19 -2.85 -40.50
C ALA A 142 -26.61 -3.28 -40.85
N SER A 143 -27.28 -2.56 -41.75
CA SER A 143 -28.53 -2.99 -42.33
C SER A 143 -28.28 -4.32 -43.01
N PHE A 144 -28.90 -5.39 -42.52
CA PHE A 144 -28.94 -6.65 -43.25
C PHE A 144 -29.74 -6.38 -44.54
N PRO A 145 -29.20 -6.73 -45.73
CA PRO A 145 -29.99 -6.65 -46.95
C PRO A 145 -31.15 -7.64 -46.83
N GLU A 146 -32.38 -7.12 -46.83
CA GLU A 146 -33.59 -7.90 -47.06
C GLU A 146 -33.61 -8.24 -48.56
N ASP A 147 -32.93 -9.30 -48.94
CA ASP A 147 -33.12 -9.92 -50.26
C ASP A 147 -34.30 -10.90 -50.17
N ASP A 148 -35.39 -10.50 -50.84
CA ASP A 148 -36.38 -11.29 -51.59
C ASP A 148 -36.83 -12.66 -51.03
N ILE A 149 -38.10 -12.72 -50.58
CA ILE A 149 -38.94 -13.95 -50.58
C ILE A 149 -40.00 -13.80 -51.67
#